data_AF-A0A4V2E0W1-F1
#
_entry.id   AF-A0A4V2E0W1-F1
#
_cell.length_a   1.000
_cell.length_b   1.000
_cell.length_c   1.000
_cell.angle_alpha   90.00
_cell.angle_beta   90.00
_cell.angle_gamma   90.00
#
_symmetry.space_group_name_H-M   'P 1'
#
loop_
_entity.id
_entity.type
_entity.pdbx_description
1 polymer ?
#
loop_
_entity_poly.entity_id
_entity_poly.type
_entity_poly.pdbx_seq_one_letter_code
_entity_poly.pdbx_strand_id
1 'polypeptide(L)'
;MNGTWRNSRGDLLVFDNGNCSSNAWSWSGNLIVGGSVPKMFYDNIAWASGNPAPQPDGIGFMFAPAGISPQNIGGVDKTDTSKDRIVVANNGGQTNFAVSDCAYYKIK
;
A
#
# COMPACT_ATOMS: atom_id res chain seq x y z
N MET A 1 9.30 6.65 -6.03
CA MET A 1 7.85 6.84 -6.01
C MET A 1 7.51 7.97 -5.02
N ASN A 2 8.07 9.17 -5.21
CA ASN A 2 7.85 10.27 -4.25
C ASN A 2 6.46 10.87 -4.42
N GLY A 3 5.87 11.29 -3.30
CA GLY A 3 4.60 11.98 -3.29
C GLY A 3 3.82 11.79 -2.01
N THR A 4 2.79 12.61 -1.86
CA THR A 4 1.78 12.48 -0.80
C THR A 4 0.54 11.86 -1.38
N TRP A 5 0.01 10.86 -0.68
CA TRP A 5 -1.18 10.13 -1.05
C TRP A 5 -2.21 10.22 0.07
N ARG A 6 -3.49 10.23 -0.28
CA ARG A 6 -4.60 10.38 0.66
C ARG A 6 -5.72 9.40 0.36
N ASN A 7 -6.28 8.76 1.39
CA ASN A 7 -7.49 7.96 1.26
C ASN A 7 -8.76 8.78 1.60
N SER A 8 -9.94 8.19 1.40
CA SER A 8 -11.22 8.87 1.68
C SER A 8 -11.48 9.11 3.18
N ARG A 9 -10.77 8.40 4.07
CA ARG A 9 -10.78 8.65 5.53
C ARG A 9 -9.96 9.89 5.93
N GLY A 10 -9.18 10.44 4.99
CA GLY A 10 -8.33 11.59 5.24
C GLY A 10 -6.91 11.22 5.70
N ASP A 11 -6.61 9.93 5.84
CA ASP A 11 -5.29 9.41 6.17
C ASP A 11 -4.29 9.75 5.06
N LEU A 12 -3.05 10.03 5.47
CA LEU A 12 -1.94 10.38 4.60
C LEU A 12 -0.90 9.27 4.59
N LEU A 13 -0.36 9.04 3.41
CA LEU A 13 0.78 8.19 3.13
C LEU A 13 1.80 9.01 2.33
N VAL A 14 2.99 9.19 2.88
CA VAL A 14 4.04 10.01 2.27
C VAL A 14 5.21 9.11 1.90
N PHE A 15 5.66 9.20 0.66
CA PHE A 15 6.90 8.61 0.20
C PHE A 15 7.89 9.72 -0.12
N ASP A 16 9.04 9.70 0.54
CA ASP A 16 10.08 10.70 0.38
C ASP A 16 11.47 10.05 0.39
N ASN A 17 12.08 9.98 -0.79
CA ASN A 17 13.48 9.61 -0.98
C ASN A 17 13.90 8.31 -0.29
N GLY A 18 13.09 7.27 -0.44
CA GLY A 18 13.32 5.95 0.18
C GLY A 18 12.81 5.83 1.62
N ASN A 19 12.14 6.85 2.16
CA ASN A 19 11.35 6.76 3.38
C ASN A 19 9.86 6.73 3.07
N CYS A 20 9.09 6.12 3.98
CA CYS A 20 7.65 6.09 3.98
C CYS A 20 7.12 6.49 5.36
N SER A 21 6.03 7.25 5.42
CA SER A 21 5.30 7.52 6.65
C SER A 21 3.79 7.49 6.46
N SER A 22 3.07 7.09 7.51
CA SER A 22 1.61 7.09 7.55
C SER A 22 1.09 7.67 8.84
N ASN A 23 0.14 8.59 8.76
CA ASN A 23 -0.47 9.20 9.94
C ASN A 23 -1.52 8.30 10.61
N ALA A 24 -2.14 7.37 9.88
CA ALA A 24 -3.17 6.46 10.38
C ALA A 24 -2.66 5.58 11.54
N TRP A 25 -1.37 5.25 11.51
CA TRP A 25 -0.71 4.41 12.52
C TRP A 25 0.45 5.12 13.22
N SER A 26 0.60 6.43 13.03
CA SER A 26 1.75 7.21 13.53
C SER A 26 3.10 6.51 13.25
N TRP A 27 3.28 6.03 12.03
CA TRP A 27 4.40 5.16 11.64
C TRP A 27 5.29 5.79 10.57
N SER A 28 6.59 5.50 10.61
CA SER A 28 7.53 5.79 9.53
C SER A 28 8.64 4.74 9.43
N GLY A 29 9.17 4.52 8.24
CA GLY A 29 10.27 3.59 8.01
C GLY A 29 10.89 3.71 6.61
N ASN A 30 12.00 3.01 6.41
CA ASN A 30 12.62 2.92 5.09
C ASN A 30 11.77 2.07 4.14
N LEU A 31 11.65 2.50 2.90
CA LEU A 31 10.97 1.79 1.82
C LEU A 31 11.96 0.85 1.13
N ILE A 32 11.87 -0.46 1.38
CA ILE A 32 12.67 -1.47 0.68
C ILE A 32 11.89 -1.95 -0.55
N VAL A 33 12.07 -1.28 -1.69
CA VAL A 33 11.46 -1.69 -2.97
C VAL A 33 12.23 -2.87 -3.54
N GLY A 34 11.68 -4.08 -3.40
CA GLY A 34 12.25 -5.30 -3.98
C GLY A 34 12.47 -6.38 -2.93
N GLY A 35 11.78 -7.50 -3.14
CA GLY A 35 11.87 -8.72 -2.35
C GLY A 35 11.05 -9.80 -3.04
N SER A 36 11.40 -11.06 -2.83
CA SER A 36 10.65 -12.20 -3.37
C SER A 36 9.28 -12.27 -2.68
N VAL A 37 8.26 -11.61 -3.23
CA VAL A 37 6.88 -11.85 -2.80
C VAL A 37 6.53 -13.28 -3.22
N PRO A 38 6.01 -14.15 -2.33
CA PRO A 38 5.64 -15.51 -2.70
C PRO A 38 4.72 -15.49 -3.93
N LYS A 39 5.09 -16.25 -4.96
CA LYS A 39 4.56 -16.24 -6.34
C LYS A 39 3.06 -16.58 -6.50
N MET A 40 2.28 -16.54 -5.43
CA MET A 40 0.85 -16.87 -5.43
C MET A 40 -0.05 -15.75 -4.88
N PHE A 41 0.52 -14.67 -4.35
CA PHE A 41 -0.31 -13.67 -3.69
C PHE A 41 -0.52 -12.42 -4.55
N TYR A 42 0.47 -11.91 -5.28
CA TYR A 42 0.47 -10.48 -5.63
C TYR A 42 1.30 -10.13 -6.88
N ASP A 43 0.68 -10.03 -8.07
CA ASP A 43 1.31 -9.41 -9.25
C ASP A 43 1.31 -7.86 -9.13
N ASN A 44 2.38 -7.19 -9.56
CA ASN A 44 2.56 -5.71 -9.57
C ASN A 44 2.62 -5.01 -8.20
N ILE A 45 3.08 -5.70 -7.15
CA ILE A 45 3.04 -5.21 -5.76
C ILE A 45 4.46 -4.92 -5.24
N ALA A 46 4.64 -3.76 -4.58
CA ALA A 46 5.89 -3.34 -3.96
C ALA A 46 5.77 -3.33 -2.43
N TRP A 47 6.54 -4.15 -1.74
CA TRP A 47 6.54 -4.23 -0.28
C TRP A 47 7.49 -3.20 0.36
N ALA A 48 7.28 -2.84 1.62
CA ALA A 48 8.30 -2.15 2.43
C ALA A 48 8.08 -2.23 3.93
N SER A 49 9.08 -2.70 4.67
CA SER A 49 9.13 -2.69 6.13
C SER A 49 9.99 -1.55 6.71
N GLY A 50 9.58 -1.03 7.88
CA GLY A 50 10.37 -0.08 8.65
C GLY A 50 11.50 -0.73 9.46
N ASN A 51 12.49 0.07 9.88
CA ASN A 51 13.67 -0.32 10.67
C ASN A 51 13.84 0.67 11.87
N PRO A 52 14.26 0.26 13.10
CA PRO A 52 14.82 -1.03 13.48
C PRO A 52 13.76 -2.12 13.47
N ALA A 53 14.00 -3.21 12.73
CA ALA A 53 13.30 -4.46 13.03
C ALA A 53 13.73 -4.87 14.46
N PRO A 54 12.78 -5.08 15.39
CA PRO A 54 12.03 -6.34 15.39
C PRO A 54 10.58 -6.20 15.90
N GLN A 55 9.58 -6.71 15.16
CA GLN A 55 8.31 -7.32 15.65
C GLN A 55 7.34 -7.55 14.48
N PRO A 56 6.33 -8.44 14.59
CA PRO A 56 5.51 -8.98 13.49
C PRO A 56 4.73 -7.96 12.61
N ASP A 57 4.83 -6.66 12.88
CA ASP A 57 4.03 -5.60 12.29
C ASP A 57 4.68 -4.98 11.05
N GLY A 58 5.06 -5.84 10.09
CA GLY A 58 5.49 -5.38 8.77
C GLY A 58 4.32 -4.71 8.05
N ILE A 59 4.44 -3.43 7.71
CA ILE A 59 3.54 -2.79 6.76
C ILE A 59 3.87 -3.32 5.37
N GLY A 60 2.85 -3.66 4.59
CA GLY A 60 2.95 -3.98 3.17
C GLY A 60 2.23 -2.91 2.36
N PHE A 61 2.80 -2.53 1.23
CA PHE A 61 2.12 -1.67 0.27
C PHE A 61 1.73 -2.50 -0.93
N MET A 62 0.57 -2.20 -1.49
CA MET A 62 0.09 -2.80 -2.73
C MET A 62 -0.23 -1.69 -3.70
N PHE A 63 0.38 -1.75 -4.87
CA PHE A 63 0.22 -0.75 -5.90
C PHE A 63 -0.62 -1.31 -7.04
N ALA A 64 -1.60 -0.53 -7.49
CA ALA A 64 -2.38 -0.83 -8.67
C ALA A 64 -2.40 0.40 -9.58
N PRO A 65 -1.86 0.32 -10.80
CA PRO A 65 -1.99 1.39 -11.78
C PRO A 65 -3.45 1.71 -12.11
N ALA A 66 -3.68 2.91 -12.64
CA ALA A 66 -4.94 3.25 -13.31
C ALA A 66 -5.29 2.19 -14.38
N GLY A 67 -6.55 1.76 -14.41
CA GLY A 67 -7.09 0.76 -15.34
C GLY A 67 -6.80 -0.70 -14.99
N ILE A 68 -5.98 -0.98 -13.97
CA ILE A 68 -5.57 -2.35 -13.62
C ILE A 68 -6.19 -2.78 -12.29
N SER A 69 -7.14 -3.71 -12.32
CA SER A 69 -7.65 -4.34 -11.08
C SER A 69 -6.75 -5.52 -10.67
N PRO A 70 -6.19 -5.55 -9.45
CA PRO A 70 -5.38 -6.67 -9.00
C PRO A 70 -6.22 -7.94 -8.84
N GLN A 71 -5.61 -9.11 -9.04
CA GLN A 71 -6.25 -10.39 -8.81
C GLN A 71 -6.13 -10.82 -7.35
N ASN A 72 -6.95 -11.78 -6.91
CA ASN A 72 -6.94 -12.36 -5.55
C ASN A 72 -7.20 -11.36 -4.40
N ILE A 73 -7.95 -10.29 -4.65
CA ILE A 73 -8.27 -9.23 -3.68
C ILE A 73 -9.49 -9.53 -2.78
N GLY A 74 -9.90 -10.79 -2.67
CA GLY A 74 -11.04 -11.22 -1.84
C GLY A 74 -12.43 -10.77 -2.34
N GLY A 75 -12.54 -10.19 -3.54
CA GLY A 75 -13.81 -9.74 -4.10
C GLY A 75 -13.64 -8.89 -5.37
N VAL A 76 -14.67 -8.10 -5.70
CA VAL A 76 -14.63 -7.08 -6.76
C VAL A 76 -13.87 -5.86 -6.26
N ASP A 77 -13.04 -5.25 -7.11
CA ASP A 77 -12.37 -3.99 -6.82
C ASP A 77 -13.40 -2.87 -6.61
N LYS A 78 -13.41 -2.28 -5.41
CA LYS A 78 -14.32 -1.19 -5.02
C LYS A 78 -13.64 0.18 -4.99
N THR A 79 -12.39 0.24 -5.41
CA THR A 79 -11.61 1.48 -5.44
C THR A 79 -11.78 2.21 -6.77
N ASP A 80 -11.35 3.46 -6.84
CA ASP A 80 -11.41 4.26 -8.06
C ASP A 80 -10.33 3.80 -9.06
N THR A 81 -10.70 2.87 -9.93
CA THR A 81 -9.82 2.27 -10.94
C THR A 81 -9.33 3.27 -11.99
N SER A 82 -9.89 4.48 -12.08
CA SER A 82 -9.40 5.51 -12.99
C SER A 82 -8.07 6.14 -12.55
N LYS A 83 -7.60 5.81 -11.34
CA LYS A 83 -6.39 6.39 -10.73
C LYS A 83 -5.41 5.31 -10.30
N ASP A 84 -4.16 5.74 -10.17
CA ASP A 84 -3.16 4.99 -9.42
C ASP A 84 -3.58 4.90 -7.95
N ARG A 85 -3.42 3.71 -7.39
CA ARG A 85 -3.90 3.39 -6.05
C ARG A 85 -2.82 2.68 -5.26
N ILE A 86 -2.76 3.04 -3.99
CA ILE A 86 -1.96 2.32 -3.00
C ILE A 86 -2.89 1.81 -1.91
N VAL A 87 -2.80 0.54 -1.58
CA VAL A 87 -3.44 -0.04 -0.41
C VAL A 87 -2.35 -0.43 0.58
N VAL A 88 -2.59 -0.12 1.85
CA VAL A 88 -1.68 -0.47 2.94
C VAL A 88 -2.25 -1.71 3.65
N ALA A 89 -1.44 -2.74 3.77
CA ALA A 89 -1.73 -3.95 4.53
C ALA A 89 -0.85 -3.98 5.79
N ASN A 90 -1.40 -4.43 6.91
CA ASN A 90 -0.64 -4.65 8.15
C ASN A 90 -0.58 -6.16 8.44
N ASN A 91 0.59 -6.66 8.84
CA ASN A 91 0.79 -7.96 9.48
C ASN A 91 0.11 -9.15 8.77
N GLY A 92 0.40 -9.33 7.47
CA GLY A 92 -0.13 -10.46 6.69
C GLY A 92 -1.65 -10.42 6.41
N GLY A 93 -2.32 -9.31 6.74
CA GLY A 93 -3.74 -9.11 6.45
C GLY A 93 -4.08 -9.24 4.96
N GLN A 94 -5.29 -9.74 4.68
CA GLN A 94 -5.78 -9.89 3.31
C GLN A 94 -5.90 -8.53 2.60
N THR A 95 -5.56 -8.58 1.32
CA THR A 95 -5.52 -7.53 0.29
C THR A 95 -6.83 -6.76 0.23
N ASN A 96 -6.81 -5.43 0.32
CA ASN A 96 -8.03 -4.65 0.60
C ASN A 96 -8.70 -3.93 -0.58
N PHE A 97 -8.31 -4.12 -1.85
CA PHE A 97 -8.98 -3.43 -2.97
C PHE A 97 -10.49 -3.69 -3.06
N ALA A 98 -11.02 -4.73 -2.41
CA ALA A 98 -12.45 -4.97 -2.29
C ALA A 98 -13.19 -4.07 -1.26
N VAL A 99 -12.51 -3.08 -0.67
CA VAL A 99 -13.05 -2.11 0.28
C VAL A 99 -12.93 -0.69 -0.30
N SER A 100 -14.02 0.08 -0.30
CA SER A 100 -14.08 1.36 -1.01
C SER A 100 -13.24 2.50 -0.39
N ASP A 101 -12.86 2.38 0.88
CA ASP A 101 -12.15 3.44 1.63
C ASP A 101 -10.68 3.11 1.94
N CYS A 102 -10.17 1.98 1.44
CA CYS A 102 -8.83 1.51 1.78
C CYS A 102 -7.71 2.13 0.93
N ALA A 103 -8.04 2.63 -0.26
CA ALA A 103 -7.05 3.07 -1.24
C ALA A 103 -6.65 4.52 -1.03
N TYR A 104 -5.35 4.77 -1.10
CA TYR A 104 -4.72 6.06 -1.13
C TYR A 104 -4.49 6.47 -2.59
N TYR A 105 -4.77 7.73 -2.89
CA TYR A 105 -4.60 8.34 -4.21
C TYR A 105 -3.63 9.52 -4.12
N LYS A 106 -2.83 9.71 -5.16
CA LYS A 106 -1.82 10.77 -5.16
C LYS A 106 -2.49 12.15 -5.13
N ILE A 107 -1.99 13.03 -4.27
CA ILE A 107 -2.44 14.43 -4.17
C ILE A 107 -1.32 15.44 -4.44
N LYS A 108 -0.04 15.05 -4.30
CA LYS A 108 1.15 15.84 -4.62
C LYS A 108 2.29 14.92 -5.04
#